data_AF-A0A520Q828-F1
#
_entry.id   AF-A0A520Q828-F1
#
_cell.length_a   1.000
_cell.length_b   1.000
_cell.length_c   1.000
_cell.angle_alpha   90.00
_cell.angle_beta   90.00
_cell.angle_gamma   90.00
#
_symmetry.space_group_name_H-M   'P 1'
#
loop_
_entity.id
_entity.type
_entity.pdbx_description
1 polymer ?
#
loop_
_entity_poly.entity_id
_entity_poly.type
_entity_poly.pdbx_seq_one_letter_code
_entity_poly.pdbx_strand_id
1 'polypeptide(L)'
;MAFTNEEIDIVWEKTNRRCHICRKTVARRNHGTIGRRGSWEIDHSNPKAKGGSDRLSNLLPACVPCNRSKREGSTRAARAQHGHSRRPLSAAEIEKAQLRNAGIGGAGGLVFGAALGGPVGAAVGGIAGLALGSLKKVDE
;
A
#
# COMPACT_ATOMS: atom_id res chain seq x y z
N MET A 1 2.94 6.08 25.19
CA MET A 1 2.49 7.25 24.42
C MET A 1 1.06 6.99 24.00
N ALA A 2 0.16 7.93 24.25
CA ALA A 2 -1.20 7.87 23.72
C ALA A 2 -1.21 8.64 22.40
N PHE A 3 -1.76 8.03 21.35
CA PHE A 3 -1.97 8.68 20.05
C PHE A 3 -3.36 9.30 20.00
N THR A 4 -3.51 10.42 19.30
CA THR A 4 -4.83 11.02 19.08
C THR A 4 -5.65 10.18 18.09
N ASN A 5 -6.96 10.41 18.02
CA ASN A 5 -7.80 9.72 17.04
C ASN A 5 -7.38 10.06 15.60
N GLU A 6 -7.01 11.31 15.35
CA GLU A 6 -6.54 11.79 14.06
C GLU A 6 -5.24 11.10 13.65
N GLU A 7 -4.29 10.94 14.58
CA GLU A 7 -3.05 10.20 14.32
C GLU A 7 -3.32 8.72 14.01
N ILE A 8 -4.26 8.10 14.74
CA ILE A 8 -4.68 6.72 14.51
C ILE A 8 -5.30 6.58 13.10
N ASP A 9 -6.15 7.52 12.69
CA ASP A 9 -6.75 7.55 11.35
C ASP A 9 -5.67 7.68 10.26
N ILE A 10 -4.76 8.64 10.40
CA ILE A 10 -3.64 8.83 9.47
C ILE A 10 -2.83 7.54 9.33
N VAL A 11 -2.49 6.88 10.45
CA VAL A 11 -1.72 5.62 10.40
C VAL A 11 -2.53 4.50 9.75
N TRP A 12 -3.81 4.37 10.08
CA TRP A 12 -4.70 3.34 9.55
C TRP A 12 -4.84 3.42 8.01
N GLU A 13 -4.87 4.62 7.45
CA GLU A 13 -5.08 4.85 6.02
C GLU A 13 -3.84 4.61 5.15
N LYS A 14 -2.63 4.68 5.72
CA LYS A 14 -1.36 4.52 4.98
C LYS A 14 -1.21 3.23 4.20
N THR A 15 -1.92 2.20 4.60
CA THR A 15 -1.83 0.85 4.03
C THR A 15 -3.18 0.40 3.51
N ASN A 16 -4.05 1.36 3.16
CA ASN A 16 -5.41 1.09 2.74
C ASN A 16 -6.13 0.14 3.72
N ARG A 17 -6.00 0.44 5.02
CA ARG A 17 -6.69 -0.27 6.11
C ARG A 17 -6.24 -1.74 6.27
N ARG A 18 -5.02 -2.06 5.87
CA ARG A 18 -4.42 -3.40 5.98
C ARG A 18 -3.21 -3.40 6.91
N CYS A 19 -2.92 -4.54 7.52
CA CYS A 19 -1.67 -4.72 8.24
C CYS A 19 -0.48 -4.55 7.27
N HIS A 20 0.49 -3.71 7.65
CA HIS A 20 1.67 -3.45 6.82
C HIS A 20 2.64 -4.65 6.69
N ILE A 21 2.41 -5.72 7.44
CA ILE A 21 3.22 -6.93 7.50
C ILE A 21 2.56 -8.04 6.68
N CYS A 22 1.36 -8.50 7.08
CA CYS A 22 0.68 -9.64 6.46
C CYS A 22 -0.48 -9.26 5.51
N ARG A 23 -0.75 -7.96 5.31
CA ARG A 23 -1.81 -7.41 4.43
C ARG A 23 -3.26 -7.78 4.75
N LYS A 24 -3.53 -8.47 5.86
CA LYS A 24 -4.89 -8.69 6.35
C LYS A 24 -5.54 -7.35 6.73
N THR A 25 -6.83 -7.19 6.41
CA THR A 25 -7.60 -6.00 6.74
C THR A 25 -7.70 -5.81 8.26
N VAL A 26 -7.55 -4.57 8.71
CA VAL A 26 -7.67 -4.15 10.09
C VAL A 26 -8.84 -3.16 10.24
N ALA A 27 -9.60 -3.28 11.32
CA ALA A 27 -10.79 -2.47 11.53
C ALA A 27 -10.43 -1.26 12.40
N ARG A 28 -10.69 -0.03 11.93
CA ARG A 28 -10.43 1.21 12.67
C ARG A 28 -10.93 1.18 14.11
N ARG A 29 -12.16 0.71 14.32
CA ARG A 29 -12.80 0.57 15.64
C ARG A 29 -12.12 -0.41 16.60
N ASN A 30 -11.28 -1.31 16.07
CA ASN A 30 -10.60 -2.34 16.85
C ASN A 30 -9.13 -1.98 17.16
N HIS A 31 -8.74 -0.73 16.94
CA HIS A 31 -7.43 -0.23 17.38
C HIS A 31 -7.26 -0.42 18.90
N GLY A 32 -6.14 -0.99 19.33
CA GLY A 32 -5.83 -1.23 20.74
C GLY A 32 -6.66 -2.34 21.42
N THR A 33 -7.61 -2.94 20.71
CA THR A 33 -8.40 -4.07 21.23
C THR A 33 -7.68 -5.40 20.93
N ILE A 34 -7.73 -6.35 21.86
CA ILE A 34 -7.10 -7.68 21.70
C ILE A 34 -8.20 -8.73 21.50
N GLY A 35 -7.94 -9.71 20.62
CA GLY A 35 -8.83 -10.87 20.42
C GLY A 35 -10.05 -10.61 19.54
N ARG A 36 -10.19 -9.43 18.94
CA ARG A 36 -11.25 -9.13 17.97
C ARG A 36 -10.73 -9.31 16.53
N ARG A 37 -11.63 -9.68 15.61
CA ARG A 37 -11.27 -9.77 14.18
C ARG A 37 -10.88 -8.38 13.68
N GLY A 38 -9.71 -8.28 13.03
CA GLY A 38 -9.18 -7.00 12.57
C GLY A 38 -8.61 -6.12 13.68
N SER A 39 -8.36 -6.66 14.87
CA SER A 39 -7.58 -6.01 15.93
C SER A 39 -6.18 -5.65 15.45
N TRP A 40 -5.76 -4.45 15.81
CA TRP A 40 -4.48 -3.91 15.39
C TRP A 40 -3.95 -2.87 16.37
N GLU A 41 -2.64 -2.66 16.30
CA GLU A 41 -1.87 -1.71 17.09
C GLU A 41 -0.98 -0.90 16.13
N ILE A 42 -0.56 0.28 16.56
CA ILE A 42 0.44 1.08 15.85
C ILE A 42 1.82 0.44 16.08
N ASP A 43 2.52 0.13 14.99
CA ASP A 43 3.88 -0.39 14.99
C ASP A 43 4.87 0.66 14.46
N HIS A 44 6.07 0.65 15.03
CA HIS A 44 7.19 1.44 14.55
C HIS A 44 7.97 0.64 13.50
N SER A 45 8.04 1.19 12.28
CA SER A 45 8.78 0.59 11.16
C SER A 45 10.28 0.43 11.49
N ASN A 46 10.88 1.43 12.13
CA ASN A 46 12.11 1.29 12.90
C ASN A 46 11.74 1.26 14.39
N PRO A 47 11.95 0.15 15.12
CA PRO A 47 11.59 0.04 16.54
C PRO A 47 12.29 1.09 17.43
N LYS A 48 11.60 1.55 18.49
CA LYS A 48 12.18 2.49 19.47
C LYS A 48 13.49 2.01 20.08
N ALA A 49 13.57 0.73 20.43
CA ALA A 49 14.78 0.10 20.98
C ALA A 49 16.00 0.22 20.02
N LYS A 50 15.76 0.52 18.74
CA LYS A 50 16.78 0.71 17.70
C LYS A 50 16.82 2.15 17.18
N GLY A 51 16.44 3.13 18.02
CA GLY A 51 16.45 4.55 17.69
C GLY A 51 15.27 5.03 16.84
N GLY A 52 14.19 4.24 16.77
CA GLY A 52 12.94 4.64 16.12
C GLY A 52 12.27 5.86 16.78
N SER A 53 11.67 6.73 15.97
CA SER A 53 10.92 7.91 16.45
C SER A 53 9.41 7.68 16.44
N ASP A 54 8.67 8.48 17.22
CA ASP A 54 7.20 8.55 17.19
C ASP A 54 6.64 9.43 16.06
N ARG A 55 7.51 9.89 15.14
CA ARG A 55 7.05 10.66 13.98
C ARG A 55 6.10 9.81 13.16
N LEU A 56 5.01 10.43 12.69
CA LEU A 56 4.03 9.75 11.85
C LEU A 56 4.69 8.94 10.74
N SER A 57 5.72 9.44 10.05
CA SER A 57 6.43 8.70 8.98
C SER A 57 6.97 7.32 9.38
N ASN A 58 7.27 7.09 10.67
CA ASN A 58 7.76 5.81 11.19
C ASN A 58 6.63 4.88 11.68
N LEU A 59 5.38 5.35 11.71
CA LEU A 59 4.24 4.61 12.25
C LEU A 59 3.43 3.94 11.15
N LEU A 60 3.11 2.66 11.35
CA LEU A 60 2.34 1.83 10.45
C LEU A 60 1.33 0.96 11.21
N PRO A 61 0.19 0.60 10.60
CA PRO A 61 -0.78 -0.27 11.25
C PRO A 61 -0.33 -1.73 11.16
N ALA A 62 -0.36 -2.45 12.27
CA ALA A 62 -0.04 -3.88 12.32
C ALA A 62 -1.13 -4.65 13.08
N CYS A 63 -1.58 -5.78 12.54
CA CYS A 63 -2.45 -6.64 13.34
C CYS A 63 -1.70 -7.12 14.60
N VAL A 64 -2.42 -7.31 15.70
CA VAL A 64 -1.83 -7.64 17.01
C VAL A 64 -0.82 -8.80 16.94
N PRO A 65 -1.11 -9.93 16.24
CA PRO A 65 -0.14 -11.02 16.14
C PRO A 65 1.16 -10.64 15.43
N CYS A 66 1.07 -9.93 14.29
CA CYS A 66 2.26 -9.53 13.54
C CYS A 66 3.10 -8.51 14.31
N ASN A 67 2.45 -7.54 14.98
CA ASN A 67 3.15 -6.55 15.80
C ASN A 67 3.95 -7.23 16.93
N ARG A 68 3.29 -8.10 17.68
CA ARG A 68 3.89 -8.81 18.82
C ARG A 68 4.91 -9.88 18.43
N SER A 69 4.78 -10.45 17.23
CA SER A 69 5.79 -11.36 16.67
C SER A 69 7.02 -10.59 16.20
N LYS A 70 6.84 -9.41 15.58
CA LYS A 70 7.95 -8.57 15.12
C LYS A 70 8.75 -8.02 16.29
N ARG A 71 8.09 -7.48 17.32
CA ARG A 71 8.74 -6.78 18.44
C ARG A 71 9.73 -5.71 17.91
N GLU A 72 11.00 -5.80 18.32
CA GLU A 72 12.12 -4.99 17.84
C GLU A 72 12.84 -5.56 16.60
N GLY A 73 12.28 -6.60 16.00
CA GLY A 73 12.75 -7.20 14.76
C GLY A 73 12.62 -6.26 13.55
N SER A 74 13.31 -6.63 12.47
CA SER A 74 13.27 -5.89 11.22
C SER A 74 11.91 -6.01 10.54
N THR A 75 11.33 -4.87 10.15
CA THR A 75 10.11 -4.82 9.32
C THR A 75 10.26 -5.58 8.01
N ARG A 76 11.46 -5.55 7.40
CA ARG A 76 11.75 -6.30 6.17
C ARG A 76 11.67 -7.80 6.40
N ALA A 77 12.29 -8.29 7.48
CA ALA A 77 12.25 -9.71 7.84
C ALA A 77 10.82 -10.17 8.17
N ALA A 78 10.08 -9.37 8.96
CA ALA A 78 8.70 -9.67 9.30
C ALA A 78 7.78 -9.75 8.07
N ARG A 79 7.92 -8.84 7.10
CA ARG A 79 7.17 -8.92 5.83
C ARG A 79 7.58 -10.14 4.99
N ALA A 80 8.88 -10.45 4.94
CA ALA A 80 9.39 -11.58 4.15
C ALA A 80 8.81 -12.92 4.62
N GLN A 81 8.58 -13.10 5.93
CA GLN A 81 7.89 -14.27 6.49
C GLN A 81 6.46 -14.46 5.95
N HIS A 82 5.84 -13.40 5.44
CA HIS A 82 4.53 -13.43 4.79
C HIS A 82 4.60 -13.29 3.25
N GLY A 83 5.79 -13.42 2.65
CA GLY A 83 5.96 -13.32 1.20
C GLY A 83 5.84 -11.90 0.65
N HIS A 84 6.14 -10.89 1.47
CA HIS A 84 6.04 -9.48 1.07
C HIS A 84 7.38 -8.75 1.21
N SER A 85 7.73 -7.94 0.22
CA SER A 85 8.91 -7.07 0.26
C SER A 85 8.59 -5.66 0.74
N ARG A 86 7.34 -5.22 0.59
CA ARG A 86 6.86 -3.86 0.86
C ARG A 86 5.50 -3.84 1.55
N ARG A 87 5.14 -2.69 2.14
CA ARG A 87 3.78 -2.47 2.66
C ARG A 87 2.76 -2.33 1.52
N PRO A 88 1.49 -2.65 1.78
CA PRO A 88 0.35 -2.12 1.02
C PRO A 88 0.46 -0.63 0.76
N LEU A 89 0.01 -0.24 -0.43
CA LEU A 89 -0.14 1.17 -0.78
C LEU A 89 -1.37 1.77 -0.09
N SER A 90 -1.34 3.09 0.13
CA SER A 90 -2.54 3.86 0.48
C SER A 90 -3.45 4.02 -0.75
N ALA A 91 -4.70 4.43 -0.53
CA ALA A 91 -5.63 4.69 -1.62
C ALA A 91 -5.10 5.73 -2.62
N ALA A 92 -4.52 6.83 -2.13
CA ALA A 92 -3.91 7.86 -2.98
C ALA A 92 -2.68 7.34 -3.75
N GLU A 93 -1.88 6.46 -3.15
CA GLU A 93 -0.75 5.82 -3.84
C GLU A 93 -1.22 4.85 -4.93
N ILE A 94 -2.34 4.15 -4.72
CA ILE A 94 -2.97 3.27 -5.72
C ILE A 94 -3.48 4.11 -6.89
N GLU A 95 -4.23 5.18 -6.64
CA GLU A 95 -4.75 6.07 -7.67
C GLU A 95 -3.63 6.67 -8.51
N LYS A 96 -2.57 7.19 -7.86
CA LYS A 96 -1.39 7.71 -8.57
C LYS A 96 -0.70 6.65 -9.41
N ALA A 97 -0.64 5.41 -8.93
CA ALA A 97 -0.06 4.30 -9.68
C ALA A 97 -0.92 3.92 -10.90
N GLN A 98 -2.25 3.92 -10.76
CA GLN A 98 -3.19 3.65 -11.86
C GLN A 98 -3.12 4.74 -12.93
N LEU A 99 -3.10 6.02 -12.54
CA LEU A 99 -2.93 7.14 -13.46
C LEU A 99 -1.61 7.06 -14.22
N ARG A 100 -0.52 6.73 -13.53
CA ARG A 100 0.79 6.52 -14.17
C ARG A 100 0.77 5.33 -15.15
N ASN A 101 0.17 4.21 -14.76
CA ASN A 101 0.08 3.03 -15.61
C ASN A 101 -0.79 3.30 -16.84
N ALA A 102 -1.90 4.03 -16.69
CA ALA A 102 -2.74 4.48 -17.80
C ALA A 102 -1.93 5.35 -18.77
N GLY A 103 -1.23 6.38 -18.28
CA GLY A 103 -0.39 7.24 -19.12
C GLY A 103 0.68 6.48 -19.90
N ILE A 104 1.39 5.56 -19.23
CA ILE A 104 2.39 4.68 -19.88
C ILE A 104 1.73 3.79 -20.94
N GLY A 105 0.59 3.16 -20.60
CA GLY A 105 -0.16 2.31 -21.52
C GLY A 105 -0.64 3.07 -22.75
N GLY A 106 -1.20 4.27 -22.56
CA GLY A 106 -1.64 5.14 -23.65
C GLY A 106 -0.51 5.57 -24.57
N ALA A 107 0.63 6.00 -24.01
CA ALA A 107 1.81 6.36 -24.80
C ALA A 107 2.35 5.18 -25.61
N GLY A 108 2.49 4.00 -24.99
CA GLY A 108 2.90 2.78 -25.68
C GLY A 108 1.90 2.35 -26.76
N GLY A 109 0.60 2.47 -26.47
CA GLY A 109 -0.49 2.16 -27.39
C GLY A 109 -0.52 3.08 -28.62
N LEU A 110 -0.27 4.38 -28.46
CA LEU A 110 -0.14 5.32 -29.58
C LEU A 110 0.98 4.91 -30.54
N VAL A 111 2.17 4.64 -30.00
CA VAL A 111 3.35 4.28 -30.79
C VAL A 111 3.14 2.95 -31.52
N PHE A 112 2.70 1.93 -30.80
CA PHE A 112 2.46 0.60 -31.37
C PHE A 112 1.31 0.62 -32.39
N GLY A 113 0.23 1.33 -32.08
CA GLY A 113 -0.91 1.49 -32.98
C GLY A 113 -0.54 2.23 -34.27
N ALA A 114 0.29 3.28 -34.18
CA ALA A 114 0.77 4.01 -35.34
C ALA A 114 1.58 3.12 -36.29
N ALA A 115 2.43 2.25 -35.74
CA ALA A 115 3.26 1.34 -36.51
C ALA A 115 2.44 0.30 -37.31
N LEU A 116 1.28 -0.12 -36.81
CA LEU A 116 0.44 -1.14 -37.44
C LEU A 116 -0.65 -0.59 -38.35
N GLY A 117 -1.19 0.60 -38.04
CA GLY A 117 -2.40 1.12 -38.71
C GLY A 117 -2.40 2.62 -38.96
N GLY A 118 -1.23 3.27 -38.92
CA GLY A 118 -1.10 4.70 -39.15
C GLY A 118 -1.91 5.54 -38.16
N PRO A 119 -2.49 6.69 -38.57
CA PRO A 119 -3.21 7.58 -37.65
C PRO A 119 -4.42 6.93 -36.95
N VAL A 120 -5.18 6.10 -37.66
CA VAL A 120 -6.33 5.38 -37.08
C VAL A 120 -5.86 4.33 -36.09
N GLY A 121 -4.81 3.57 -36.44
CA GLY A 121 -4.17 2.62 -35.54
C GLY A 121 -3.65 3.29 -34.27
N ALA A 122 -3.05 4.48 -34.39
CA ALA A 122 -2.58 5.25 -33.24
C ALA A 122 -3.74 5.61 -32.29
N ALA A 123 -4.85 6.13 -32.82
CA ALA A 123 -6.02 6.49 -32.01
C ALA A 123 -6.59 5.27 -31.26
N VAL A 124 -6.81 4.15 -31.95
CA VAL A 124 -7.32 2.92 -31.34
C VAL A 124 -6.34 2.35 -30.32
N GLY A 125 -5.06 2.28 -30.66
CA GLY A 125 -4.00 1.78 -29.79
C GLY A 125 -3.84 2.62 -28.53
N GLY A 126 -3.90 3.95 -28.63
CA GLY A 126 -3.84 4.86 -27.51
C GLY A 126 -4.98 4.68 -26.51
N ILE A 127 -6.23 4.59 -27.01
CA ILE A 127 -7.42 4.36 -26.16
C ILE A 127 -7.33 2.99 -25.46
N ALA A 128 -7.01 1.93 -26.22
CA ALA A 128 -6.84 0.60 -25.64
C ALA A 128 -5.72 0.56 -24.60
N GLY A 129 -4.61 1.24 -24.87
CA GLY A 129 -3.47 1.36 -23.96
C GLY A 129 -3.81 2.08 -22.65
N LEU A 130 -4.58 3.17 -22.71
CA LEU A 130 -5.08 3.87 -21.51
C LEU A 130 -5.94 2.94 -20.64
N ALA A 131 -6.89 2.23 -21.27
CA ALA A 131 -7.79 1.31 -20.56
C ALA A 131 -7.03 0.12 -19.95
N LEU A 132 -6.14 -0.52 -20.70
CA LEU A 132 -5.33 -1.62 -20.20
C LEU A 132 -4.38 -1.17 -19.07
N GLY A 133 -3.82 0.03 -19.18
CA GLY A 133 -2.97 0.62 -18.15
C GLY A 133 -3.71 0.89 -16.84
N SER A 134 -4.95 1.40 -16.89
CA SER A 134 -5.74 1.67 -15.69
C SER A 134 -6.23 0.39 -14.99
N LEU A 135 -6.49 -0.68 -15.77
CA LEU A 135 -6.93 -1.98 -15.25
C LEU A 135 -5.79 -2.81 -14.62
N LYS A 136 -4.52 -2.42 -14.83
CA LYS A 136 -3.38 -3.16 -14.29
C LYS A 136 -3.44 -3.17 -12.76
N LYS A 137 -3.55 -4.38 -12.18
CA LYS A 137 -3.53 -4.58 -10.71
C LYS A 137 -2.28 -3.94 -10.10
N VAL A 138 -2.49 -3.13 -9.09
CA VAL A 138 -1.44 -2.51 -8.26
C VAL A 138 -1.38 -3.29 -6.95
N ASP A 139 -0.21 -3.43 -6.33
CA ASP A 139 -0.14 -4.13 -5.04
C ASP A 139 -0.88 -3.35 -3.94
N GLU A 140 -2.06 -3.86 -3.60
CA GLU A 140 -2.88 -3.48 -2.46
C GLU A 140 -2.48 -4.20 -1.16
#